data_AF-A0A1X7AF27-F1
#
_entry.id   AF-A0A1X7AF27-F1
#
_cell.length_a   1.000
_cell.length_b   1.000
_cell.length_c   1.000
_cell.angle_alpha   90.00
_cell.angle_beta   90.00
_cell.angle_gamma   90.00
#
_symmetry.space_group_name_H-M   'P 1'
#
loop_
_entity.id
_entity.type
_entity.pdbx_description
1 polymer ?
#
loop_
_entity_poly.entity_id
_entity_poly.type
_entity_poly.pdbx_seq_one_letter_code
_entity_poly.pdbx_strand_id
1 'polypeptide(L)'
;MNSPASFFSVALLLLTLLSAPLKANELWYLGQKIPDVNRAWNSADYRELLQALKTIDETQPDALPRRDGSYTGAVFERMVSEDNLREQMDIYQSLDYRREEASRILYSLREIMRLYFDFSAKQQPYGREALSLMRHSLRQQAVLFELTVEFWLTLPESDQQSRDRLEGLMDTKSAAALLASSSLDYLSLDSQFNPDVLELYAYELGKTFPELFVHLLPDDRARLLTKVTQQSQQHKLPAVRQAMETLKPVLEHIDRKAREAS
;
A
#
# COMPACT_ATOMS: atom_id res chain seq x y z
N MET A 1 -17.34 -30.22 -56.53
CA MET A 1 -17.26 -30.77 -55.17
C MET A 1 -16.20 -29.99 -54.41
N ASN A 2 -16.58 -28.90 -53.73
CA ASN A 2 -15.69 -28.18 -52.83
C ASN A 2 -16.13 -28.48 -51.41
N SER A 3 -15.29 -29.18 -50.67
CA SER A 3 -15.62 -29.74 -49.35
C SER A 3 -15.73 -28.61 -48.31
N PRO A 4 -16.86 -28.49 -47.57
CA PRO A 4 -17.03 -27.51 -46.50
C PRO A 4 -16.10 -27.74 -45.29
N ALA A 5 -15.37 -28.86 -45.27
CA ALA A 5 -14.41 -29.19 -44.22
C ALA A 5 -13.22 -28.21 -44.14
N SER A 6 -12.84 -27.55 -45.24
CA SER A 6 -11.65 -26.69 -45.27
C SER A 6 -11.84 -25.36 -44.53
N PHE A 7 -13.06 -24.80 -44.54
CA PHE A 7 -13.35 -23.54 -43.85
C PHE A 7 -13.39 -23.69 -42.33
N PHE A 8 -13.91 -24.81 -41.83
CA PHE A 8 -13.92 -25.11 -40.40
C PHE A 8 -12.50 -25.29 -39.83
N SER A 9 -11.59 -25.94 -40.57
CA SER A 9 -10.21 -26.11 -40.15
C SER A 9 -9.44 -24.79 -40.09
N VAL A 10 -9.67 -23.87 -41.03
CA VAL A 10 -9.03 -22.55 -41.06
C VAL A 10 -9.57 -21.64 -39.95
N ALA A 11 -10.88 -21.65 -39.71
CA ALA A 11 -11.49 -20.87 -38.63
C ALA A 11 -11.03 -21.35 -37.24
N LEU A 12 -10.89 -22.66 -37.05
CA LEU A 12 -10.39 -23.24 -35.80
C LEU A 12 -8.89 -22.94 -35.58
N LEU A 13 -8.08 -22.91 -36.65
CA LEU A 13 -6.66 -22.52 -36.58
C LEU A 13 -6.47 -21.02 -36.27
N LEU A 14 -7.35 -20.15 -36.79
CA LEU A 14 -7.34 -18.72 -36.48
C LEU A 14 -7.75 -18.45 -35.03
N LEU A 15 -8.73 -19.20 -34.51
CA LEU A 15 -9.16 -19.11 -33.11
C LEU A 15 -8.06 -19.59 -32.14
N THR A 16 -7.30 -20.65 -32.46
CA THR A 16 -6.19 -21.11 -31.60
C THR A 16 -4.96 -20.19 -31.66
N LEU A 17 -4.68 -19.55 -32.81
CA LEU A 17 -3.60 -18.56 -32.94
C LEU A 17 -3.90 -17.24 -32.22
N LEU A 18 -5.18 -16.84 -32.14
CA LEU A 18 -5.63 -15.68 -31.36
C LEU A 18 -5.77 -15.98 -29.85
N SER A 19 -5.75 -17.26 -29.47
CA SER A 19 -5.83 -17.72 -28.08
C SER A 19 -4.46 -17.95 -27.44
N ALA A 20 -3.36 -17.54 -28.09
CA ALA A 20 -2.05 -17.60 -27.47
C ALA A 20 -2.10 -16.75 -26.18
N PRO A 21 -1.78 -17.31 -25.00
CA PRO A 21 -1.68 -16.50 -23.80
C PRO A 21 -0.66 -15.40 -24.10
N LEU A 22 -1.06 -14.14 -23.94
CA LEU A 22 -0.15 -13.00 -23.97
C LEU A 22 0.99 -13.35 -23.01
N LYS A 23 2.14 -13.72 -23.55
CA LYS A 23 3.34 -13.95 -22.74
C LYS A 23 3.58 -12.65 -22.01
N ALA A 24 3.64 -12.70 -20.68
CA ALA A 24 4.03 -11.55 -19.87
C ALA A 24 5.29 -10.94 -20.49
N ASN A 25 5.23 -9.66 -20.87
CA ASN A 25 6.39 -9.02 -21.46
C ASN A 25 7.49 -8.98 -20.40
N GLU A 26 8.64 -9.59 -20.69
CA GLU A 26 9.80 -9.48 -19.81
C GLU A 26 10.30 -8.04 -19.87
N LEU A 27 10.08 -7.30 -18.78
CA LEU A 27 10.54 -5.93 -18.65
C LEU A 27 11.88 -5.92 -17.90
N TRP A 28 12.78 -5.06 -18.36
CA TRP A 28 14.11 -4.90 -17.79
C TRP A 28 14.36 -3.43 -17.51
N TYR A 29 14.90 -3.14 -16.33
CA TYR A 29 15.32 -1.81 -15.92
C TYR A 29 16.74 -1.89 -15.37
N LEU A 30 17.67 -1.16 -16.00
CA LEU A 30 19.08 -1.11 -15.61
C LEU A 30 19.74 -2.50 -15.46
N GLY A 31 19.38 -3.42 -16.37
CA GLY A 31 19.90 -4.79 -16.36
C GLY A 31 19.25 -5.71 -15.32
N GLN A 32 18.27 -5.23 -14.56
CA GLN A 32 17.47 -6.04 -13.65
C GLN A 32 16.10 -6.34 -14.25
N LYS A 33 15.64 -7.58 -14.09
CA LYS A 33 14.28 -7.96 -14.47
C LYS A 33 13.30 -7.30 -13.51
N ILE A 34 12.22 -6.75 -14.04
CA ILE A 34 11.13 -6.17 -13.26
C ILE A 34 9.77 -6.75 -13.69
N PRO A 35 8.76 -6.73 -12.80
CA PRO A 35 7.43 -7.21 -13.14
C PRO A 35 6.76 -6.39 -14.25
N ASP A 36 5.87 -7.04 -15.00
CA ASP A 36 5.10 -6.40 -16.06
C ASP A 36 4.17 -5.31 -15.49
N VAL A 37 4.36 -4.06 -15.91
CA VAL A 37 3.61 -2.90 -15.43
C VAL A 37 2.17 -2.84 -15.97
N ASN A 38 1.81 -3.68 -16.93
CA ASN A 38 0.50 -3.67 -17.58
C ASN A 38 -0.53 -4.57 -16.90
N ARG A 39 -0.15 -5.32 -15.86
CA ARG A 39 -1.05 -6.15 -15.06
C ARG A 39 -0.99 -5.78 -13.58
N ALA A 40 -1.99 -6.22 -12.82
CA ALA A 40 -1.96 -6.14 -11.37
C ALA A 40 -0.78 -6.97 -10.83
N TRP A 41 -0.16 -6.44 -9.77
CA TRP A 41 0.94 -7.11 -9.08
C TRP A 41 0.47 -7.85 -7.85
N ASN A 42 1.05 -9.02 -7.64
CA ASN A 42 0.92 -9.81 -6.42
C ASN A 42 2.24 -9.80 -5.63
N SER A 43 2.30 -10.57 -4.56
CA SER A 43 3.41 -10.64 -3.63
C SER A 43 4.68 -11.20 -4.27
N ALA A 44 4.56 -12.06 -5.27
CA ALA A 44 5.70 -12.53 -6.04
C ALA A 44 6.31 -11.39 -6.86
N ASP A 45 5.47 -10.56 -7.50
CA ASP A 45 5.91 -9.39 -8.26
C ASP A 45 6.61 -8.36 -7.37
N TYR A 46 6.02 -8.05 -6.20
CA TYR A 46 6.65 -7.14 -5.25
C TYR A 46 8.01 -7.66 -4.74
N ARG A 47 8.17 -8.98 -4.57
CA ARG A 47 9.47 -9.58 -4.21
C ARG A 47 10.49 -9.48 -5.35
N GLU A 48 10.08 -9.79 -6.58
CA GLU A 48 10.93 -9.65 -7.77
C GLU A 48 11.41 -8.21 -7.93
N LEU A 49 10.48 -7.25 -7.82
CA LEU A 49 10.81 -5.83 -7.84
C LEU A 49 11.76 -5.45 -6.70
N LEU A 50 11.49 -5.86 -5.46
CA LEU A 50 12.35 -5.55 -4.32
C LEU A 50 13.79 -6.02 -4.54
N GLN A 51 13.97 -7.23 -5.09
CA GLN A 51 15.30 -7.74 -5.40
C GLN A 51 16.00 -6.88 -6.45
N ALA A 52 15.30 -6.52 -7.54
CA ALA A 52 15.83 -5.65 -8.57
C ALA A 52 16.23 -4.27 -8.00
N LEU A 53 15.35 -3.65 -7.19
CA LEU A 53 15.59 -2.33 -6.62
C LEU A 53 16.78 -2.32 -5.65
N LYS A 54 16.96 -3.37 -4.84
CA LYS A 54 18.15 -3.49 -3.97
C LYS A 54 19.44 -3.49 -4.79
N THR A 55 19.50 -4.28 -5.85
CA THR A 55 20.68 -4.31 -6.73
C THR A 55 20.89 -2.97 -7.44
N ILE A 56 19.82 -2.30 -7.87
CA ILE A 56 19.93 -0.97 -8.48
C ILE A 56 20.48 0.04 -7.48
N ASP A 57 19.92 0.11 -6.27
CA ASP A 57 20.35 1.03 -5.22
C ASP A 57 21.83 0.85 -4.84
N GLU A 58 22.28 -0.41 -4.75
CA GLU A 58 23.68 -0.75 -4.45
C GLU A 58 24.65 -0.43 -5.59
N THR A 59 24.21 -0.55 -6.85
CA THR A 59 25.11 -0.45 -8.02
C THR A 59 25.05 0.92 -8.71
N GLN A 60 23.94 1.63 -8.59
CA GLN A 60 23.64 2.86 -9.30
C GLN A 60 22.93 3.84 -8.35
N PRO A 61 23.69 4.72 -7.67
CA PRO A 61 23.12 5.75 -6.80
C PRO A 61 22.09 6.60 -7.54
N ASP A 62 21.02 6.98 -6.84
CA ASP A 62 19.95 7.86 -7.33
C ASP A 62 19.15 7.33 -8.55
N ALA A 63 19.21 6.01 -8.81
CA ALA A 63 18.59 5.37 -9.97
C ALA A 63 17.29 4.59 -9.69
N LEU A 64 16.69 4.73 -8.50
CA LEU A 64 15.39 4.11 -8.22
C LEU A 64 14.29 4.74 -9.11
N PRO A 65 13.23 3.97 -9.43
CA PRO A 65 12.11 4.48 -10.21
C PRO A 65 11.51 5.77 -9.65
N ARG A 66 11.30 6.76 -10.51
CA ARG A 66 10.72 8.06 -10.15
C ARG A 66 9.34 8.19 -10.75
N ARG A 67 8.42 8.82 -10.04
CA ARG A 67 7.02 9.01 -10.46
C ARG A 67 6.91 9.76 -11.79
N ASP A 68 7.71 10.82 -11.96
CA ASP A 68 7.70 11.63 -13.19
C ASP A 68 8.81 11.23 -14.18
N GLY A 69 9.49 10.10 -13.94
CA GLY A 69 10.53 9.63 -14.84
C GLY A 69 9.94 9.12 -16.14
N SER A 70 10.43 9.59 -17.30
CA SER A 70 9.88 9.20 -18.62
C SER A 70 9.91 7.69 -18.88
N TYR A 71 10.83 6.97 -18.24
CA TYR A 71 10.98 5.51 -18.37
C TYR A 71 10.59 4.73 -17.12
N THR A 72 10.52 5.39 -15.96
CA THR A 72 10.32 4.76 -14.66
C THR A 72 8.98 5.10 -14.00
N GLY A 73 8.26 6.10 -14.54
CA GLY A 73 6.95 6.53 -14.05
C GLY A 73 5.95 5.39 -14.04
N ALA A 74 5.83 4.64 -15.13
CA ALA A 74 4.92 3.49 -15.21
C ALA A 74 5.25 2.38 -14.19
N VAL A 75 6.54 2.16 -13.89
CA VAL A 75 6.98 1.21 -12.87
C VAL A 75 6.54 1.69 -11.49
N PHE A 76 6.78 2.97 -11.19
CA PHE A 76 6.41 3.55 -9.91
C PHE A 76 4.88 3.63 -9.73
N GLU A 77 4.16 4.08 -10.75
CA GLU A 77 2.70 4.13 -10.76
C GLU A 77 2.09 2.75 -10.51
N ARG A 78 2.61 1.70 -11.15
CA ARG A 78 2.15 0.34 -10.89
C ARG A 78 2.48 -0.09 -9.46
N MET A 79 3.63 0.28 -8.91
CA MET A 79 4.05 -0.08 -7.53
C MET A 79 3.07 0.41 -6.45
N VAL A 80 2.42 1.55 -6.67
CA VAL A 80 1.45 2.16 -5.75
C VAL A 80 0.01 2.11 -6.26
N SER A 81 -0.27 1.25 -7.24
CA SER A 81 -1.58 1.14 -7.89
C SER A 81 -2.58 0.39 -7.01
N GLU A 82 -3.78 0.94 -6.87
CA GLU A 82 -4.92 0.28 -6.19
C GLU A 82 -5.34 -1.02 -6.90
N ASP A 83 -5.09 -1.15 -8.21
CA ASP A 83 -5.33 -2.41 -8.94
C ASP A 83 -4.58 -3.61 -8.33
N ASN A 84 -3.47 -3.40 -7.61
CA ASN A 84 -2.71 -4.48 -6.98
C ASN A 84 -3.44 -5.06 -5.74
N LEU A 85 -4.46 -4.37 -5.25
CA LEU A 85 -5.29 -4.87 -4.14
C LEU A 85 -6.32 -5.91 -4.63
N ARG A 86 -6.53 -6.05 -5.94
CA ARG A 86 -7.63 -6.85 -6.51
C ARG A 86 -7.66 -8.29 -6.01
N GLU A 87 -6.53 -8.99 -6.00
CA GLU A 87 -6.49 -10.40 -5.56
C GLU A 87 -6.88 -10.55 -4.08
N GLN A 88 -6.54 -9.57 -3.25
CA GLN A 88 -6.84 -9.57 -1.83
C GLN A 88 -8.30 -9.20 -1.53
N MET A 89 -8.96 -8.50 -2.46
CA MET A 89 -10.36 -8.12 -2.36
C MET A 89 -11.30 -9.11 -3.08
N ASP A 90 -10.74 -10.12 -3.76
CA ASP A 90 -11.51 -11.12 -4.50
C ASP A 90 -12.15 -12.14 -3.56
N ILE A 91 -13.44 -11.97 -3.28
CA ILE A 91 -14.22 -12.85 -2.40
C ILE A 91 -14.31 -14.31 -2.89
N TYR A 92 -13.96 -14.59 -4.14
CA TYR A 92 -13.89 -15.97 -4.67
C TYR A 92 -12.61 -16.69 -4.26
N GLN A 93 -11.60 -15.96 -3.78
CA GLN A 93 -10.37 -16.53 -3.23
C GLN A 93 -10.53 -16.86 -1.74
N SER A 94 -9.82 -17.90 -1.30
CA SER A 94 -9.85 -18.30 0.10
C SER A 94 -9.31 -17.18 1.00
N LEU A 95 -9.92 -17.04 2.18
CA LEU A 95 -9.54 -16.00 3.14
C LEU A 95 -8.09 -16.14 3.60
N ASP A 96 -7.61 -17.37 3.78
CA ASP A 96 -6.22 -17.64 4.15
C ASP A 96 -5.25 -17.14 3.07
N TYR A 97 -5.56 -17.40 1.80
CA TYR A 97 -4.76 -16.90 0.68
C TYR A 97 -4.75 -15.37 0.65
N ARG A 98 -5.92 -14.72 0.71
CA ARG A 98 -6.03 -13.26 0.69
C ARG A 98 -5.25 -12.60 1.83
N ARG A 99 -5.30 -13.16 3.04
CA ARG A 99 -4.57 -12.66 4.22
C ARG A 99 -3.06 -12.82 4.09
N GLU A 100 -2.61 -13.98 3.64
CA GLU A 100 -1.20 -14.24 3.43
C GLU A 100 -0.64 -13.32 2.35
N GLU A 101 -1.39 -13.14 1.27
CA GLU A 101 -1.06 -12.26 0.17
C GLU A 101 -0.92 -10.79 0.61
N ALA A 102 -1.91 -10.28 1.34
CA ALA A 102 -1.87 -8.94 1.95
C ALA A 102 -0.67 -8.74 2.87
N SER A 103 -0.37 -9.74 3.72
CA SER A 103 0.76 -9.69 4.66
C SER A 103 2.11 -9.67 3.93
N ARG A 104 2.27 -10.48 2.88
CA ARG A 104 3.51 -10.55 2.09
C ARG A 104 3.75 -9.26 1.30
N ILE A 105 2.70 -8.68 0.70
CA ILE A 105 2.81 -7.39 0.02
C ILE A 105 3.22 -6.30 1.01
N LEU A 106 2.59 -6.22 2.18
CA LEU A 106 2.94 -5.24 3.21
C LEU A 106 4.39 -5.37 3.67
N TYR A 107 4.90 -6.60 3.82
CA TYR A 107 6.31 -6.84 4.10
C TYR A 107 7.21 -6.28 2.99
N SER A 108 6.94 -6.60 1.73
CA SER A 108 7.71 -6.10 0.59
C SER A 108 7.68 -4.58 0.49
N LEU A 109 6.51 -3.95 0.69
CA LEU A 109 6.36 -2.49 0.69
C LEU A 109 7.22 -1.83 1.77
N ARG A 110 7.28 -2.41 2.98
CA ARG A 110 8.16 -1.91 4.04
C ARG A 110 9.63 -1.94 3.63
N GLU A 111 10.08 -3.01 2.99
CA GLU A 111 11.46 -3.12 2.52
C GLU A 111 11.76 -2.20 1.34
N ILE A 112 10.82 -2.04 0.40
CA ILE A 112 10.93 -1.08 -0.71
C ILE A 112 11.01 0.34 -0.15
N MET A 113 10.14 0.70 0.80
CA MET A 113 10.12 2.01 1.42
C MET A 113 11.46 2.38 2.06
N ARG A 114 12.19 1.42 2.64
CA ARG A 114 13.54 1.65 3.17
C ARG A 114 14.57 2.08 2.12
N LEU A 115 14.37 1.73 0.85
CA LEU A 115 15.23 2.18 -0.26
C LEU A 115 14.93 3.63 -0.66
N TYR A 116 13.68 4.07 -0.49
CA TYR A 116 13.24 5.41 -0.91
C TYR A 116 13.43 6.49 0.17
N PHE A 117 13.55 6.09 1.44
CA PHE A 117 13.80 7.01 2.55
C PHE A 117 15.28 7.09 2.89
N ASP A 118 15.86 8.28 2.83
CA ASP A 118 17.18 8.57 3.40
C ASP A 118 17.03 9.54 4.58
N PHE A 119 16.92 9.01 5.79
CA PHE A 119 16.77 9.82 7.01
C PHE A 119 18.01 10.65 7.37
N SER A 120 19.14 10.41 6.70
CA SER A 120 20.37 11.20 6.87
C SER A 120 20.45 12.38 5.90
N ALA A 121 19.66 12.37 4.83
CA ALA A 121 19.65 13.41 3.84
C ALA A 121 19.08 14.72 4.39
N LYS A 122 19.70 15.84 3.99
CA LYS A 122 19.15 17.19 4.27
C LYS A 122 17.80 17.40 3.58
N GLN A 123 17.64 16.80 2.41
CA GLN A 123 16.44 16.83 1.59
C GLN A 123 16.25 15.43 0.99
N GLN A 124 15.03 14.90 1.03
CA GLN A 124 14.75 13.56 0.54
C GLN A 124 14.90 13.48 -0.99
N PRO A 125 15.80 12.63 -1.51
CA PRO A 125 16.01 12.52 -2.95
C PRO A 125 14.79 11.97 -3.69
N TYR A 126 13.98 11.15 -3.01
CA TYR A 126 12.75 10.55 -3.52
C TYR A 126 11.53 10.92 -2.67
N GLY A 127 11.47 12.18 -2.20
CA GLY A 127 10.45 12.58 -1.22
C GLY A 127 9.00 12.30 -1.67
N ARG A 128 8.67 12.49 -2.96
CA ARG A 128 7.32 12.21 -3.48
C ARG A 128 7.00 10.73 -3.50
N GLU A 129 7.95 9.93 -3.97
CA GLU A 129 7.84 8.49 -4.06
C GLU A 129 7.74 7.85 -2.67
N ALA A 130 8.59 8.29 -1.75
CA ALA A 130 8.62 7.84 -0.35
C ALA A 130 7.26 8.06 0.34
N LEU A 131 6.66 9.25 0.21
CA LEU A 131 5.35 9.53 0.79
C LEU A 131 4.20 8.81 0.06
N SER A 132 4.31 8.62 -1.26
CA SER A 132 3.33 7.82 -2.03
C SER A 132 3.33 6.36 -1.59
N LEU A 133 4.52 5.78 -1.33
CA LEU A 133 4.68 4.44 -0.78
C LEU A 133 4.12 4.32 0.65
N MET A 134 4.33 5.34 1.49
CA MET A 134 3.72 5.37 2.83
C MET A 134 2.19 5.38 2.75
N ARG A 135 1.61 6.23 1.88
CA ARG A 135 0.16 6.26 1.65
C ARG A 135 -0.38 4.92 1.16
N HIS A 136 0.30 4.27 0.21
CA HIS A 136 -0.06 2.93 -0.26
C HIS A 136 0.06 1.86 0.84
N SER A 137 1.09 1.95 1.68
CA SER A 137 1.30 1.05 2.82
C SER A 137 0.18 1.15 3.86
N LEU A 138 -0.33 2.37 4.13
CA LEU A 138 -1.50 2.56 5.00
C LEU A 138 -2.75 1.88 4.42
N ARG A 139 -3.00 2.05 3.12
CA ARG A 139 -4.14 1.42 2.45
C ARG A 139 -4.02 -0.11 2.47
N GLN A 140 -2.84 -0.64 2.17
CA GLN A 140 -2.54 -2.07 2.26
C GLN A 140 -2.73 -2.63 3.68
N GLN A 141 -2.35 -1.87 4.71
CA GLN A 141 -2.58 -2.25 6.10
C GLN A 141 -4.08 -2.25 6.47
N ALA A 142 -4.87 -1.31 5.93
CA ALA A 142 -6.32 -1.30 6.13
C ALA A 142 -6.98 -2.56 5.53
N VAL A 143 -6.60 -2.94 4.30
CA VAL A 143 -7.04 -4.21 3.67
C VAL A 143 -6.70 -5.42 4.53
N LEU A 144 -5.48 -5.48 5.08
CA LEU A 144 -5.08 -6.56 5.98
C LEU A 144 -5.95 -6.63 7.26
N PHE A 145 -6.40 -5.49 7.78
CA PHE A 145 -7.35 -5.48 8.91
C PHE A 145 -8.74 -5.95 8.54
N GLU A 146 -9.27 -5.51 7.39
CA GLU A 146 -10.57 -5.99 6.90
C GLU A 146 -10.58 -7.51 6.84
N LEU A 147 -9.53 -8.10 6.25
CA LEU A 147 -9.37 -9.56 6.16
C LEU A 147 -9.13 -10.23 7.52
N THR A 148 -8.46 -9.54 8.45
CA THR A 148 -8.26 -10.06 9.82
C THR A 148 -9.56 -10.09 10.60
N VAL A 149 -10.41 -9.07 10.45
CA VAL A 149 -11.76 -9.04 11.04
C VAL A 149 -12.64 -10.10 10.42
N GLU A 150 -12.64 -10.24 9.09
CA GLU A 150 -13.36 -11.30 8.38
C GLU A 150 -12.98 -12.68 8.96
N PHE A 151 -11.67 -12.94 9.12
CA PHE A 151 -11.19 -14.19 9.68
C PHE A 151 -11.60 -14.40 11.13
N TRP A 152 -11.51 -13.36 11.95
CA TRP A 152 -11.92 -13.42 13.35
C TRP A 152 -13.37 -13.89 13.49
N LEU A 153 -14.27 -13.40 12.62
CA LEU A 153 -15.68 -13.78 12.61
C LEU A 153 -15.94 -15.22 12.15
N THR A 154 -14.97 -15.89 11.52
CA THR A 154 -15.07 -17.31 11.16
C THR A 154 -14.65 -18.26 12.28
N LEU A 155 -13.96 -17.76 13.31
CA LEU A 155 -13.44 -18.59 14.39
C LEU A 155 -14.53 -18.96 15.40
N PRO A 156 -14.47 -20.18 16.00
CA PRO A 156 -15.26 -20.50 17.19
C PRO A 156 -14.97 -19.52 18.32
N GLU A 157 -15.95 -19.28 19.21
CA GLU A 157 -15.80 -18.35 20.33
C GLU A 157 -14.63 -18.72 21.27
N SER A 158 -14.39 -20.03 21.47
CA SER A 158 -13.24 -20.53 22.24
C SER A 158 -11.89 -20.08 21.67
N ASP A 159 -11.80 -20.00 20.35
CA ASP A 159 -10.57 -19.64 19.64
C ASP A 159 -10.41 -18.13 19.59
N GLN A 160 -11.51 -17.38 19.46
CA GLN A 160 -11.50 -15.91 19.59
C GLN A 160 -11.00 -15.47 20.97
N GLN A 161 -11.31 -16.22 22.03
CA GLN A 161 -10.85 -15.91 23.38
C GLN A 161 -9.49 -16.53 23.72
N SER A 162 -8.90 -17.32 22.82
CA SER A 162 -7.60 -17.92 23.07
C SER A 162 -6.52 -16.86 23.18
N ARG A 163 -5.64 -17.04 24.17
CA ARG A 163 -4.57 -16.07 24.47
C ARG A 163 -3.71 -15.77 23.25
N ASP A 164 -3.29 -16.80 22.53
CA ASP A 164 -2.40 -16.67 21.37
C ASP A 164 -3.05 -15.84 20.24
N ARG A 165 -4.36 -15.98 20.04
CA ARG A 165 -5.10 -15.21 19.02
C ARG A 165 -5.25 -13.75 19.41
N LEU A 166 -5.54 -13.49 20.68
CA LEU A 166 -5.63 -12.14 21.21
C LEU A 166 -4.27 -11.44 21.18
N GLU A 167 -3.19 -12.14 21.54
CA GLU A 167 -1.82 -11.63 21.48
C GLU A 167 -1.43 -11.27 20.04
N GLY A 168 -1.64 -12.17 19.07
CA GLY A 168 -1.37 -11.87 17.66
C GLY A 168 -2.20 -10.72 17.09
N LEU A 169 -3.44 -10.55 17.54
CA LEU A 169 -4.27 -9.40 17.17
C LEU A 169 -3.73 -8.09 17.77
N MET A 170 -3.30 -8.11 19.03
CA MET A 170 -2.71 -6.96 19.71
C MET A 170 -1.39 -6.53 19.04
N ASP A 171 -0.55 -7.49 18.64
CA ASP A 171 0.69 -7.21 17.90
C ASP A 171 0.39 -6.55 16.55
N THR A 172 -0.60 -7.06 15.83
CA THR A 172 -1.04 -6.50 14.54
C THR A 172 -1.54 -5.06 14.70
N LYS A 173 -2.38 -4.80 15.72
CA LYS A 173 -2.86 -3.45 16.05
C LYS A 173 -1.73 -2.50 16.44
N SER A 174 -0.76 -2.98 17.21
CA SER A 174 0.41 -2.19 17.64
C SER A 174 1.31 -1.82 16.46
N ALA A 175 1.59 -2.77 15.55
CA ALA A 175 2.36 -2.52 14.34
C ALA A 175 1.67 -1.49 13.42
N ALA A 176 0.35 -1.58 13.29
CA ALA A 176 -0.44 -0.62 12.54
C ALA A 176 -0.49 0.77 13.18
N ALA A 177 -0.58 0.84 14.51
CA ALA A 177 -0.52 2.10 15.24
C ALA A 177 0.85 2.78 15.07
N LEU A 178 1.94 2.01 14.98
CA LEU A 178 3.26 2.54 14.65
C LEU A 178 3.28 3.09 13.21
N LEU A 179 2.78 2.35 12.22
CA LEU A 179 2.68 2.80 10.83
C LEU A 179 1.88 4.12 10.71
N ALA A 180 0.70 4.16 11.33
CA ALA A 180 -0.17 5.35 11.36
C ALA A 180 0.49 6.54 12.10
N SER A 181 1.25 6.26 13.16
CA SER A 181 2.01 7.28 13.86
C SER A 181 3.10 7.86 12.96
N SER A 182 3.92 7.00 12.35
CA SER A 182 5.00 7.40 11.46
C SER A 182 4.50 8.18 10.24
N SER A 183 3.33 7.80 9.70
CA SER A 183 2.75 8.51 8.57
C SER A 183 2.40 9.97 8.90
N LEU A 184 1.96 10.27 10.12
CA LEU A 184 1.76 11.64 10.62
C LEU A 184 3.09 12.34 10.95
N ASP A 185 4.07 11.61 11.48
CA ASP A 185 5.37 12.18 11.84
C ASP A 185 6.11 12.74 10.62
N TYR A 186 5.94 12.14 9.45
CA TYR A 186 6.53 12.64 8.20
C TYR A 186 6.04 14.03 7.79
N LEU A 187 4.84 14.45 8.21
CA LEU A 187 4.40 15.84 8.01
C LEU A 187 5.31 16.82 8.75
N SER A 188 5.91 16.42 9.87
CA SER A 188 6.83 17.26 10.66
C SER A 188 8.22 17.39 10.03
N LEU A 189 8.53 16.65 8.96
CA LEU A 189 9.82 16.68 8.29
C LEU A 189 9.90 17.82 7.25
N ASP A 190 9.40 19.00 7.63
CA ASP A 190 9.25 20.19 6.77
C ASP A 190 10.57 20.74 6.19
N SER A 191 11.71 20.36 6.77
CA SER A 191 13.04 20.69 6.26
C SER A 191 13.57 19.69 5.23
N GLN A 192 13.07 18.45 5.25
CA GLN A 192 13.53 17.38 4.37
C GLN A 192 12.66 17.17 3.14
N PHE A 193 11.37 17.56 3.20
CA PHE A 193 10.44 17.43 2.08
C PHE A 193 10.07 18.78 1.51
N ASN A 194 9.84 18.83 0.20
CA ASN A 194 9.32 20.04 -0.44
C ASN A 194 7.88 20.33 0.04
N PRO A 195 7.49 21.62 0.17
CA PRO A 195 6.16 21.98 0.64
C PRO A 195 5.01 21.37 -0.16
N ASP A 196 5.07 21.44 -1.49
CA ASP A 196 4.05 20.89 -2.41
C ASP A 196 3.84 19.38 -2.21
N VAL A 197 4.91 18.66 -1.88
CA VAL A 197 4.90 17.22 -1.61
C VAL A 197 4.18 16.91 -0.29
N LEU A 198 4.46 17.69 0.76
CA LEU A 198 3.80 17.56 2.06
C LEU A 198 2.32 17.95 1.99
N GLU A 199 1.98 18.97 1.21
CA GLU A 199 0.59 19.41 1.00
C GLU A 199 -0.25 18.33 0.33
N LEU A 200 0.26 17.74 -0.76
CA LEU A 200 -0.42 16.62 -1.43
C LEU A 200 -0.56 15.43 -0.49
N TYR A 201 0.52 15.05 0.21
CA TYR A 201 0.50 13.92 1.13
C TYR A 201 -0.49 14.11 2.29
N ALA A 202 -0.57 15.30 2.89
CA ALA A 202 -1.54 15.61 3.94
C ALA A 202 -2.99 15.47 3.44
N TYR A 203 -3.27 15.92 2.22
CA TYR A 203 -4.58 15.74 1.58
C TYR A 203 -4.91 14.25 1.34
N GLU A 204 -3.94 13.46 0.86
CA GLU A 204 -4.13 12.03 0.61
C GLU A 204 -4.32 11.23 1.90
N LEU A 205 -3.60 11.57 2.98
CA LEU A 205 -3.81 10.99 4.31
C LEU A 205 -5.25 11.19 4.80
N GLY A 206 -5.86 12.34 4.50
CA GLY A 206 -7.26 12.61 4.85
C GLY A 206 -8.24 11.56 4.31
N LYS A 207 -7.89 10.87 3.23
CA LYS A 207 -8.72 9.84 2.60
C LYS A 207 -8.47 8.44 3.16
N THR A 208 -7.20 8.08 3.41
CA THR A 208 -6.82 6.71 3.78
C THR A 208 -6.73 6.48 5.28
N PHE A 209 -6.40 7.52 6.05
CA PHE A 209 -6.18 7.39 7.50
C PHE A 209 -7.41 6.91 8.28
N PRO A 210 -8.66 7.35 7.96
CA PRO A 210 -9.86 6.87 8.66
C PRO A 210 -10.07 5.36 8.56
N GLU A 211 -9.75 4.75 7.41
CA GLU A 211 -9.91 3.31 7.17
C GLU A 211 -9.02 2.49 8.11
N LEU A 212 -7.81 2.96 8.40
CA LEU A 212 -6.92 2.30 9.34
C LEU A 212 -7.29 2.62 10.80
N PHE A 213 -7.66 3.87 11.07
CA PHE A 213 -7.86 4.39 12.43
C PHE A 213 -8.95 3.65 13.21
N VAL A 214 -10.03 3.22 12.54
CA VAL A 214 -11.13 2.48 13.18
C VAL A 214 -10.69 1.15 13.82
N HIS A 215 -9.61 0.55 13.32
CA HIS A 215 -9.12 -0.73 13.81
C HIS A 215 -8.13 -0.62 14.98
N LEU A 216 -7.64 0.58 15.31
CA LEU A 216 -6.61 0.78 16.32
C LEU A 216 -7.14 0.66 17.75
N LEU A 217 -6.25 0.46 18.73
CA LEU A 217 -6.61 0.43 20.15
C LEU A 217 -7.00 1.82 20.66
N PRO A 218 -7.82 1.94 21.73
CA PRO A 218 -8.26 3.23 22.26
C PRO A 218 -7.12 4.20 22.57
N ASP A 219 -6.05 3.74 23.20
CA ASP A 219 -4.91 4.57 23.57
C ASP A 219 -4.13 5.06 22.34
N ASP A 220 -4.03 4.21 21.31
CA ASP A 220 -3.42 4.58 20.03
C ASP A 220 -4.27 5.62 19.30
N ARG A 221 -5.60 5.46 19.28
CA ARG A 221 -6.52 6.44 18.70
C ARG A 221 -6.41 7.79 19.39
N ALA A 222 -6.38 7.82 20.72
CA ALA A 222 -6.22 9.05 21.50
C ALA A 222 -4.88 9.74 21.21
N ARG A 223 -3.78 8.97 21.14
CA ARG A 223 -2.45 9.49 20.78
C ARG A 223 -2.43 10.08 19.38
N LEU A 224 -3.00 9.41 18.39
CA LEU A 224 -3.03 9.88 17.01
C LEU A 224 -3.94 11.12 16.84
N LEU A 225 -5.08 11.19 17.52
CA LEU A 225 -5.93 12.38 17.57
C LEU A 225 -5.19 13.60 18.13
N THR A 226 -4.35 13.38 19.15
CA THR A 226 -3.49 14.43 19.71
C THR A 226 -2.49 14.93 18.67
N LYS A 227 -1.84 14.02 17.92
CA LYS A 227 -0.95 14.39 16.82
C LYS A 227 -1.66 15.16 15.72
N VAL A 228 -2.82 14.69 15.25
CA VAL A 228 -3.62 15.40 14.23
C VAL A 228 -4.00 16.80 14.71
N THR A 229 -4.44 16.94 15.97
CA THR A 229 -4.76 18.25 16.57
C THR A 229 -3.54 19.16 16.64
N GLN A 230 -2.38 18.63 17.01
CA GLN A 230 -1.15 19.41 17.04
C GLN A 230 -0.77 19.90 15.64
N GLN A 231 -0.80 19.01 14.64
CA GLN A 231 -0.49 19.36 13.25
C GLN A 231 -1.48 20.38 12.69
N SER A 232 -2.77 20.26 13.03
CA SER A 232 -3.80 21.20 12.58
C SER A 232 -3.57 22.63 13.12
N GLN A 233 -3.01 22.77 14.32
CA GLN A 233 -2.77 24.06 14.97
C GLN A 233 -1.39 24.66 14.67
N GLN A 234 -0.35 23.82 14.58
CA GLN A 234 1.04 24.25 14.70
C GLN A 234 1.88 24.03 13.44
N HIS A 235 1.43 23.20 12.49
CA HIS A 235 2.23 22.91 11.31
C HIS A 235 2.53 24.17 10.50
N LYS A 236 3.73 24.31 9.94
CA LYS A 236 4.16 25.56 9.26
C LYS A 236 3.34 25.85 7.99
N LEU A 237 3.05 24.82 7.20
CA LEU A 237 2.31 24.92 5.94
C LEU A 237 0.79 25.05 6.20
N PRO A 238 0.12 26.10 5.68
CA PRO A 238 -1.33 26.29 5.84
C PRO A 238 -2.18 25.14 5.29
N ALA A 239 -1.81 24.59 4.13
CA ALA A 239 -2.57 23.52 3.51
C ALA A 239 -2.53 22.21 4.32
N VAL A 240 -1.39 21.91 4.96
CA VAL A 240 -1.31 20.77 5.90
C VAL A 240 -2.17 21.00 7.13
N ARG A 241 -2.15 22.22 7.71
CA ARG A 241 -3.04 22.58 8.83
C ARG A 241 -4.49 22.32 8.45
N GLN A 242 -4.93 22.84 7.31
CA GLN A 242 -6.31 22.70 6.83
C GLN A 242 -6.70 21.24 6.55
N ALA A 243 -5.80 20.43 5.98
CA ALA A 243 -6.03 19.00 5.79
C ALA A 243 -6.25 18.28 7.14
N MET A 244 -5.44 18.61 8.15
CA MET A 244 -5.56 18.02 9.49
C MET A 244 -6.81 18.53 10.24
N GLU A 245 -7.17 19.82 10.07
CA GLU A 245 -8.43 20.37 10.59
C GLU A 245 -9.65 19.66 10.00
N THR A 246 -9.59 19.28 8.72
CA THR A 246 -10.65 18.53 8.03
C THR A 246 -10.70 17.07 8.49
N LEU A 247 -9.53 16.43 8.68
CA LEU A 247 -9.43 15.03 9.10
C LEU A 247 -9.89 14.84 10.56
N LYS A 248 -9.54 15.78 11.45
CA LYS A 248 -9.82 15.70 12.89
C LYS A 248 -11.26 15.30 13.25
N PRO A 249 -12.32 15.99 12.80
CA PRO A 249 -13.70 15.66 13.18
C PRO A 249 -14.14 14.26 12.69
N VAL A 250 -13.57 13.77 11.59
CA VAL A 250 -13.84 12.40 11.11
C VAL A 250 -13.29 11.37 12.10
N LEU A 251 -12.05 11.57 12.55
CA LEU A 251 -11.42 10.66 13.52
C LEU A 251 -12.10 10.73 14.90
N GLU A 252 -12.50 11.92 15.35
CA GLU A 252 -13.27 12.08 16.60
C GLU A 252 -14.62 11.35 16.53
N HIS A 253 -15.29 11.41 15.38
CA HIS A 253 -16.53 10.66 15.16
C HIS A 253 -16.30 9.15 15.26
N ILE A 254 -15.25 8.63 14.61
CA ILE A 254 -14.89 7.21 14.63
C ILE A 254 -14.54 6.77 16.06
N ASP A 255 -13.73 7.53 16.79
CA ASP A 255 -13.35 7.16 18.17
C ASP A 255 -14.56 7.13 19.10
N ARG A 256 -15.46 8.12 19.00
CA ARG A 256 -16.71 8.11 19.76
C ARG A 256 -17.55 6.88 19.44
N LYS A 257 -17.71 6.52 18.16
CA LYS A 257 -18.45 5.33 17.74
C LYS A 257 -17.83 4.03 18.24
N ALA A 258 -16.50 3.91 18.20
CA ALA A 258 -15.80 2.75 18.70
C ALA A 258 -15.97 2.57 20.23
N ARG A 259 -16.00 3.68 20.99
CA ARG A 259 -16.27 3.65 22.44
C ARG A 259 -17.71 3.29 22.78
N GLU A 260 -18.68 3.71 21.97
CA GLU A 260 -20.10 3.32 22.13
C GLU A 260 -20.34 1.81 21.92
N ALA A 261 -19.47 1.15 21.15
CA ALA A 261 -19.58 -0.27 20.80
C ALA A 261 -18.74 -1.23 21.67
N SER A 262 -17.88 -0.70 22.55
CA SER A 262 -17.01 -1.47 23.47
C SER A 262 -17.66 -1.61 24.84
#